data_AF-A0A959CHI2-F1
#
_entry.id   AF-A0A959CHI2-F1
#
_cell.length_a   1.000
_cell.length_b   1.000
_cell.length_c   1.000
_cell.angle_alpha   90.00
_cell.angle_beta   90.00
_cell.angle_gamma   90.00
#
_symmetry.space_group_name_H-M   'P 1'
#
loop_
_entity.id
_entity.type
_entity.pdbx_description
1 polymer ?
#
loop_
_entity_poly.entity_id
_entity_poly.type
_entity_poly.pdbx_seq_one_letter_code
_entity_poly.pdbx_strand_id
1 'polypeptide(L)'
;MQDLGKEYIKRLEEIANDIQESDELSQYLEEEEEEYYMQLKELFEPRIAALYDEVAEKDPLQLISLEKVLLEPEFEGLYLPKILGFSVLRGEVDAEFKYVRPQDHFKDVLLAICYSSNFDILRKRIGQSIQMGFAMSSDIWVTNLINSIENKRVRYFLQSQKLDRYRLPVERQAGRERYQRQFVNDHFHTAEFPETLSDLKVLYSPLKSFILHRVGRRADNTNIIPELSALVANKEFKGNREHLEIMVLFAAFFDLEEKTHKELSRHFNDVRTSMPEFVEHFLDYILQLHNRPDVDLDPRADLRLSAVVDKSIEDDLRDYYELMDIVHTKGYINEEAQDAVKAFYVRYEGLSTINECVRQTIYNYFARLIDNLEVEDYAEYFEISKLFPVYMSIFANQQFNQQLKLLSLRYVRKLLKRYTDKRGKDYQDIKKFVSTAFQDFGFLKEKEVVEMFKTRRKRKKTAS
;
A
#
# COMPACT_ATOMS: atom_id res chain seq x y z
N MET A 1 11.04 -5.68 18.47
CA MET A 1 10.82 -4.22 18.27
C MET A 1 12.06 -3.45 18.71
N GLN A 2 12.38 -2.32 18.06
CA GLN A 2 13.57 -1.54 18.42
C GLN A 2 13.30 -0.61 19.60
N ASP A 3 14.32 -0.42 20.45
CA ASP A 3 14.27 0.55 21.55
C ASP A 3 14.22 1.98 21.00
N LEU A 4 13.58 2.87 21.75
CA LEU A 4 13.49 4.27 21.37
C LEU A 4 14.86 4.96 21.52
N GLY A 5 15.27 5.70 20.51
CA GLY A 5 16.51 6.47 20.52
C GLY A 5 16.54 7.48 21.67
N LYS A 6 17.71 7.65 22.29
CA LYS A 6 17.90 8.54 23.45
C LYS A 6 17.50 10.00 23.17
N GLU A 7 17.68 10.45 21.94
CA GLU A 7 17.26 11.79 21.51
C GLU A 7 15.74 11.96 21.59
N TYR A 8 14.98 10.97 21.10
CA TYR A 8 13.53 10.98 21.16
C TYR A 8 13.01 10.86 22.59
N ILE A 9 13.64 10.02 23.42
CA ILE A 9 13.34 9.94 24.86
C ILE A 9 13.50 11.31 25.51
N LYS A 10 14.65 11.97 25.32
CA LYS A 10 14.91 13.29 25.90
C LYS A 10 13.87 14.33 25.48
N ARG A 11 13.47 14.33 24.20
CA ARG A 11 12.43 15.26 23.69
C ARG A 11 11.04 14.94 24.26
N LEU A 12 10.72 13.67 24.48
CA LEU A 12 9.49 13.26 25.17
C LEU A 12 9.51 13.71 26.63
N GLU A 13 10.62 13.55 27.33
CA GLU A 13 10.81 14.05 28.71
C GLU A 13 10.65 15.57 28.77
N GLU A 14 11.24 16.31 27.83
CA GLU A 14 11.06 17.77 27.71
C GLU A 14 9.58 18.14 27.49
N ILE A 15 8.87 17.44 26.59
CA ILE A 15 7.43 17.68 26.36
C ILE A 15 6.61 17.34 27.62
N ALA A 16 6.91 16.23 28.28
CA ALA A 16 6.20 15.81 29.50
C ALA A 16 6.40 16.83 30.63
N ASN A 17 7.64 17.30 30.85
CA ASN A 17 7.92 18.33 31.85
C ASN A 17 7.18 19.64 31.51
N ASP A 18 7.21 20.06 30.25
CA ASP A 18 6.49 21.28 29.84
C ASP A 18 4.97 21.15 30.04
N ILE A 19 4.39 19.96 29.85
CA ILE A 19 2.97 19.72 30.15
C ILE A 19 2.73 19.85 31.65
N GLN A 20 3.54 19.16 32.46
CA GLN A 20 3.36 19.08 33.91
C GLN A 20 3.62 20.43 34.61
N GLU A 21 4.47 21.28 34.05
CA GLU A 21 4.77 22.63 34.55
C GLU A 21 3.87 23.72 33.92
N SER A 22 2.94 23.37 33.03
CA SER A 22 2.11 24.35 32.33
C SER A 22 1.03 24.99 33.22
N ASP A 23 0.81 26.29 33.02
CA ASP A 23 -0.28 27.02 33.64
C ASP A 23 -1.64 26.46 33.17
N GLU A 24 -1.72 26.03 31.90
CA GLU A 24 -2.91 25.40 31.32
C GLU A 24 -3.28 24.08 32.03
N LEU A 25 -2.28 23.27 32.42
CA LEU A 25 -2.56 22.04 33.17
C LEU A 25 -3.01 22.37 34.58
N SER A 26 -2.32 23.30 35.23
CA SER A 26 -2.69 23.76 36.58
C SER A 26 -4.14 24.26 36.60
N GLN A 27 -4.52 25.07 35.60
CA GLN A 27 -5.88 25.58 35.47
C GLN A 27 -6.90 24.47 35.19
N TYR A 28 -6.57 23.51 34.32
CA TYR A 28 -7.45 22.36 34.08
C TYR A 28 -7.65 21.50 35.34
N LEU A 29 -6.60 21.30 36.13
CA LEU A 29 -6.70 20.54 37.39
C LEU A 29 -7.49 21.27 38.48
N GLU A 30 -7.51 22.61 38.47
CA GLU A 30 -8.30 23.40 39.41
C GLU A 30 -9.78 23.47 39.03
N GLU A 31 -10.08 23.72 37.76
CA GLU A 31 -11.45 23.98 37.27
C GLU A 31 -12.15 22.69 36.76
N GLU A 32 -11.39 21.68 36.32
CA GLU A 32 -11.87 20.42 35.73
C GLU A 32 -12.83 20.58 34.53
N GLU A 33 -12.82 21.75 33.88
CA GLU A 33 -13.68 22.02 32.72
C GLU A 33 -13.05 21.53 31.40
N GLU A 34 -13.90 21.03 30.48
CA GLU A 34 -13.47 20.50 29.17
C GLU A 34 -12.77 21.55 28.29
N GLU A 35 -13.09 22.83 28.46
CA GLU A 35 -12.47 23.92 27.70
C GLU A 35 -10.97 24.02 27.96
N TYR A 36 -10.54 23.89 29.23
CA TYR A 36 -9.12 23.94 29.59
C TYR A 36 -8.34 22.72 29.08
N TYR A 37 -8.97 21.53 29.09
CA TYR A 37 -8.35 20.35 28.46
C TYR A 37 -8.19 20.54 26.94
N MET A 38 -9.12 21.24 26.29
CA MET A 38 -9.00 21.55 24.87
C MET A 38 -7.86 22.54 24.59
N GLN A 39 -7.59 23.49 25.49
CA GLN A 39 -6.44 24.39 25.38
C GLN A 39 -5.11 23.64 25.53
N LEU A 40 -4.99 22.76 26.54
CA LEU A 40 -3.84 21.85 26.68
C LEU A 40 -3.57 21.06 25.40
N LYS A 41 -4.65 20.50 24.84
CA LYS A 41 -4.59 19.73 23.61
C LYS A 41 -4.08 20.56 22.43
N GLU A 42 -4.61 21.77 22.23
CA GLU A 42 -4.20 22.67 21.16
C GLU A 42 -2.73 23.10 21.28
N LEU A 43 -2.21 23.20 22.50
CA LEU A 43 -0.83 23.57 22.78
C LEU A 43 0.15 22.40 22.57
N PHE A 44 -0.18 21.20 23.08
CA PHE A 44 0.78 20.10 23.19
C PHE A 44 0.60 18.96 22.19
N GLU A 45 -0.62 18.64 21.71
CA GLU A 45 -0.79 17.58 20.68
C GLU A 45 0.03 17.88 19.39
N PRO A 46 0.17 19.13 18.90
CA PRO A 46 1.01 19.41 17.74
C PRO A 46 2.51 19.11 17.96
N ARG A 47 3.01 19.31 19.19
CA ARG A 47 4.42 19.02 19.53
C ARG A 47 4.67 17.50 19.54
N ILE A 48 3.75 16.75 20.14
CA ILE A 48 3.78 15.28 20.12
C ILE A 48 3.67 14.78 18.68
N ALA A 49 2.75 15.35 17.88
CA ALA A 49 2.56 14.97 16.49
C ALA A 49 3.83 15.19 15.65
N ALA A 50 4.50 16.33 15.81
CA ALA A 50 5.74 16.63 15.08
C ALA A 50 6.85 15.62 15.39
N LEU A 51 7.01 15.23 16.66
CA LEU A 51 7.97 14.20 17.06
C LEU A 51 7.55 12.81 16.54
N TYR A 52 6.26 12.49 16.61
CA TYR A 52 5.70 11.24 16.10
C TYR A 52 5.97 11.07 14.60
N ASP A 53 5.66 12.10 13.80
CA ASP A 53 5.85 12.09 12.35
C ASP A 53 7.34 11.97 11.99
N GLU A 54 8.23 12.61 12.76
CA GLU A 54 9.67 12.47 12.59
C GLU A 54 10.14 11.02 12.82
N VAL A 55 9.70 10.38 13.91
CA VAL A 55 10.03 8.97 14.17
C VAL A 55 9.41 8.06 13.12
N ALA A 56 8.19 8.32 12.67
CA ALA A 56 7.55 7.51 11.63
C ALA A 56 8.30 7.55 10.28
N GLU A 57 8.85 8.71 9.93
CA GLU A 57 9.61 8.90 8.71
C GLU A 57 11.00 8.28 8.83
N LYS A 58 11.76 8.66 9.87
CA LYS A 58 13.19 8.35 10.01
C LYS A 58 13.48 7.04 10.72
N ASP A 59 12.68 6.68 11.73
CA ASP A 59 12.90 5.53 12.61
C ASP A 59 11.59 4.72 12.87
N PRO A 60 10.82 4.34 11.82
CA PRO A 60 9.52 3.67 11.94
C PRO A 60 9.51 2.45 12.87
N LEU A 61 10.62 1.72 13.01
CA LEU A 61 10.70 0.52 13.84
C LEU A 61 10.69 0.82 15.36
N GLN A 62 10.84 2.10 15.73
CA GLN A 62 10.79 2.59 17.12
C GLN A 62 9.40 3.15 17.49
N LEU A 63 8.44 3.20 16.55
CA LEU A 63 7.13 3.82 16.77
C LEU A 63 6.35 3.22 17.94
N ILE A 64 6.34 1.90 18.09
CA ILE A 64 5.64 1.27 19.23
C ILE A 64 6.30 1.66 20.55
N SER A 65 7.63 1.76 20.58
CA SER A 65 8.38 2.16 21.78
C SER A 65 8.09 3.61 22.14
N LEU A 66 8.01 4.52 21.16
CA LEU A 66 7.53 5.90 21.37
C LEU A 66 6.10 5.93 21.91
N GLU A 67 5.20 5.14 21.33
CA GLU A 67 3.81 5.11 21.75
C GLU A 67 3.63 4.57 23.15
N LYS A 68 4.46 3.61 23.58
CA LYS A 68 4.47 3.09 24.95
C LYS A 68 4.86 4.16 25.97
N VAL A 69 5.83 5.02 25.65
CA VAL A 69 6.19 6.17 26.51
C VAL A 69 5.04 7.16 26.59
N LEU A 70 4.33 7.41 25.49
CA LEU A 70 3.15 8.28 25.47
C LEU A 70 1.94 7.72 26.23
N LEU A 71 1.97 6.47 26.70
CA LEU A 71 0.93 5.92 27.58
C LEU A 71 1.07 6.39 29.03
N GLU A 72 2.22 6.93 29.39
CA GLU A 72 2.52 7.33 30.76
C GLU A 72 1.64 8.53 31.20
N PRO A 73 1.24 8.60 32.49
CA PRO A 73 0.30 9.60 32.98
C PRO A 73 0.73 11.06 32.77
N GLU A 74 2.04 11.31 32.70
CA GLU A 74 2.63 12.66 32.55
C GLU A 74 2.20 13.34 31.23
N PHE A 75 1.74 12.55 30.25
CA PHE A 75 1.19 13.08 29.00
C PHE A 75 -0.32 13.38 29.09
N GLU A 76 -0.98 13.20 30.24
CA GLU A 76 -2.39 13.52 30.47
C GLU A 76 -3.39 12.84 29.50
N GLY A 77 -2.96 11.73 28.90
CA GLY A 77 -3.69 11.03 27.85
C GLY A 77 -3.78 11.80 26.52
N LEU A 78 -2.99 12.87 26.37
CA LEU A 78 -2.83 13.62 25.13
C LEU A 78 -2.35 12.65 24.04
N TYR A 79 -2.86 12.83 22.83
CA TYR A 79 -2.52 12.01 21.66
C TYR A 79 -2.98 10.53 21.70
N LEU A 80 -3.35 9.96 22.85
CA LEU A 80 -3.86 8.59 22.97
C LEU A 80 -5.04 8.26 22.04
N PRO A 81 -6.03 9.16 21.80
CA PRO A 81 -7.10 8.87 20.84
C PRO A 81 -6.59 8.57 19.42
N LYS A 82 -5.47 9.19 19.03
CA LYS A 82 -4.85 9.01 17.71
C LYS A 82 -4.04 7.71 17.66
N ILE A 83 -3.21 7.45 18.68
CA ILE A 83 -2.49 6.18 18.85
C ILE A 83 -3.46 4.99 18.85
N LEU A 84 -4.60 5.12 19.51
CA LEU A 84 -5.63 4.08 19.53
C LEU A 84 -6.11 3.78 18.10
N GLY A 85 -6.33 4.81 17.28
CA GLY A 85 -6.71 4.61 15.88
C GLY A 85 -5.62 3.95 15.04
N PHE A 86 -4.37 4.36 15.25
CA PHE A 86 -3.21 3.73 14.60
C PHE A 86 -3.10 2.25 14.94
N SER A 87 -3.19 1.88 16.23
CA SER A 87 -3.12 0.50 16.68
C SER A 87 -4.21 -0.39 16.07
N VAL A 88 -5.42 0.16 15.88
CA VAL A 88 -6.54 -0.53 15.22
C VAL A 88 -6.26 -0.78 13.73
N LEU A 89 -5.70 0.21 13.03
CA LEU A 89 -5.45 0.12 11.59
C LEU A 89 -4.24 -0.74 11.23
N ARG A 90 -3.23 -0.82 12.10
CA ARG A 90 -2.05 -1.69 11.91
C ARG A 90 -2.37 -3.18 11.92
N GLY A 91 -3.41 -3.59 12.65
CA GLY A 91 -3.75 -5.00 12.75
C GLY A 91 -4.12 -5.61 11.39
N GLU A 92 -3.47 -6.74 11.08
CA GLU A 92 -3.74 -7.55 9.90
C GLU A 92 -5.12 -8.19 9.99
N VAL A 93 -5.91 -8.07 8.93
CA VAL A 93 -7.26 -8.65 8.86
C VAL A 93 -7.35 -9.72 7.78
N ASP A 94 -8.14 -10.76 8.06
CA ASP A 94 -8.45 -11.82 7.11
C ASP A 94 -9.56 -11.43 6.11
N ALA A 95 -9.99 -12.38 5.28
CA ALA A 95 -11.07 -12.19 4.31
C ALA A 95 -12.42 -11.82 4.95
N GLU A 96 -12.62 -12.18 6.22
CA GLU A 96 -13.82 -11.86 6.99
C GLU A 96 -13.68 -10.52 7.72
N PHE A 97 -12.59 -9.77 7.50
CA PHE A 97 -12.27 -8.55 8.21
C PHE A 97 -12.18 -8.75 9.72
N LYS A 98 -11.63 -9.89 10.16
CA LYS A 98 -11.25 -10.17 11.54
C LYS A 98 -9.74 -10.15 11.67
N TYR A 99 -9.23 -9.72 12.82
CA TYR A 99 -7.80 -9.74 13.07
C TYR A 99 -7.30 -11.17 13.04
N VAL A 100 -6.24 -11.41 12.27
CA VAL A 100 -5.57 -12.71 12.20
C VAL A 100 -4.96 -13.09 13.55
N ARG A 101 -4.57 -12.08 14.34
CA ARG A 101 -3.92 -12.23 15.65
C ARG A 101 -4.49 -11.28 16.69
N PRO A 102 -4.41 -11.64 17.98
CA PRO A 102 -4.61 -10.69 19.07
C PRO A 102 -3.79 -9.42 18.88
N GLN A 103 -4.39 -8.26 19.18
CA GLN A 103 -3.75 -6.96 19.01
C GLN A 103 -3.34 -6.41 20.39
N ASP A 104 -2.16 -6.81 20.88
CA ASP A 104 -1.70 -6.45 22.23
C ASP A 104 -1.51 -4.94 22.38
N HIS A 105 -0.90 -4.29 21.38
CA HIS A 105 -0.73 -2.83 21.43
C HIS A 105 -2.06 -2.07 21.47
N PHE A 106 -3.07 -2.53 20.73
CA PHE A 106 -4.43 -1.95 20.81
C PHE A 106 -5.02 -2.11 22.22
N LYS A 107 -4.81 -3.27 22.86
CA LYS A 107 -5.21 -3.49 24.25
C LYS A 107 -4.47 -2.56 25.20
N ASP A 108 -3.16 -2.42 25.08
CA ASP A 108 -2.34 -1.62 25.99
C ASP A 108 -2.77 -0.14 25.94
N VAL A 109 -2.92 0.41 24.73
CA VAL A 109 -3.39 1.79 24.55
C VAL A 109 -4.82 1.97 25.09
N LEU A 110 -5.71 1.01 24.84
CA LEU A 110 -7.08 1.09 25.34
C LEU A 110 -7.14 1.02 26.87
N LEU A 111 -6.31 0.19 27.49
CA LEU A 111 -6.21 0.08 28.95
C LEU A 111 -5.63 1.37 29.56
N ALA A 112 -4.59 1.95 28.97
CA ALA A 112 -4.06 3.25 29.38
C ALA A 112 -5.15 4.33 29.39
N ILE A 113 -5.96 4.40 28.33
CA ILE A 113 -7.11 5.33 28.28
C ILE A 113 -8.15 5.01 29.35
N CYS A 114 -8.46 3.72 29.56
CA CYS A 114 -9.47 3.29 30.54
C CYS A 114 -9.07 3.58 31.99
N TYR A 115 -7.76 3.60 32.29
CA TYR A 115 -7.22 3.90 33.61
C TYR A 115 -6.78 5.36 33.79
N SER A 116 -6.85 6.18 32.74
CA SER A 116 -6.56 7.61 32.81
C SER A 116 -7.57 8.35 33.69
N SER A 117 -7.08 9.32 34.47
CA SER A 117 -7.89 10.34 35.16
C SER A 117 -8.82 11.08 34.19
N ASN A 118 -8.37 11.29 32.95
CA ASN A 118 -9.07 12.04 31.91
C ASN A 118 -10.03 11.17 31.07
N PHE A 119 -10.38 9.96 31.52
CA PHE A 119 -11.25 9.03 30.77
C PHE A 119 -12.56 9.67 30.28
N ASP A 120 -13.18 10.54 31.08
CA ASP A 120 -14.47 11.15 30.74
C ASP A 120 -14.42 12.11 29.55
N ILE A 121 -13.26 12.71 29.32
CA ILE A 121 -12.98 13.54 28.15
C ILE A 121 -12.55 12.63 26.98
N LEU A 122 -11.62 11.71 27.22
CA LEU A 122 -11.07 10.81 26.19
C LEU A 122 -12.16 9.94 25.55
N ARG A 123 -13.12 9.44 26.34
CA ARG A 123 -14.22 8.58 25.84
C ARG A 123 -15.08 9.24 24.77
N LYS A 124 -15.12 10.58 24.71
CA LYS A 124 -15.86 11.34 23.68
C LYS A 124 -15.21 11.23 22.30
N ARG A 125 -13.91 10.89 22.21
CA ARG A 125 -13.12 10.88 20.97
C ARG A 125 -12.77 9.49 20.45
N ILE A 126 -12.87 8.46 21.29
CA ILE A 126 -12.35 7.11 20.98
C ILE A 126 -13.43 6.09 20.56
N GLY A 127 -14.71 6.47 20.61
CA GLY A 127 -15.82 5.53 20.39
C GLY A 127 -15.72 4.78 19.06
N GLN A 128 -15.43 5.49 17.96
CA GLN A 128 -15.28 4.86 16.65
C GLN A 128 -14.06 3.92 16.59
N SER A 129 -12.94 4.31 17.19
CA SER A 129 -11.71 3.48 17.26
C SER A 129 -12.00 2.15 17.97
N ILE A 130 -12.67 2.20 19.13
CA ILE A 130 -13.04 0.99 19.89
C ILE A 130 -14.04 0.14 19.11
N GLN A 131 -15.05 0.75 18.49
CA GLN A 131 -16.02 0.03 17.67
C GLN A 131 -15.33 -0.74 16.55
N MET A 132 -14.33 -0.15 15.88
CA MET A 132 -13.57 -0.79 14.81
C MET A 132 -12.65 -1.88 15.35
N GLY A 133 -11.88 -1.61 16.41
CA GLY A 133 -11.05 -2.61 17.06
C GLY A 133 -11.85 -3.82 17.53
N PHE A 134 -12.98 -3.61 18.21
CA PHE A 134 -13.86 -4.70 18.68
C PHE A 134 -14.55 -5.43 17.53
N ALA A 135 -14.96 -4.72 16.47
CA ALA A 135 -15.53 -5.34 15.28
C ALA A 135 -14.56 -6.34 14.64
N MET A 136 -13.26 -6.05 14.63
CA MET A 136 -12.24 -6.89 14.04
C MET A 136 -11.67 -7.93 15.02
N SER A 137 -11.71 -7.69 16.34
CA SER A 137 -11.29 -8.68 17.34
C SER A 137 -12.25 -9.86 17.49
N SER A 138 -11.77 -10.96 18.08
CA SER A 138 -12.61 -12.10 18.45
C SER A 138 -13.46 -11.77 19.69
N ASP A 139 -14.67 -12.34 19.78
CA ASP A 139 -15.58 -12.06 20.89
C ASP A 139 -15.02 -12.50 22.25
N ILE A 140 -14.25 -13.59 22.28
CA ILE A 140 -13.57 -14.07 23.49
C ILE A 140 -12.53 -13.05 23.95
N TRP A 141 -11.70 -12.55 23.03
CA TRP A 141 -10.68 -11.54 23.35
C TRP A 141 -11.31 -10.26 23.89
N VAL A 142 -12.37 -9.76 23.24
CA VAL A 142 -13.09 -8.55 23.69
C VAL A 142 -13.72 -8.76 25.06
N THR A 143 -14.35 -9.92 25.29
CA THR A 143 -15.00 -10.24 26.58
C THR A 143 -13.97 -10.31 27.71
N ASN A 144 -12.84 -10.97 27.48
CA ASN A 144 -11.76 -11.05 28.46
C ASN A 144 -11.19 -9.67 28.79
N LEU A 145 -10.98 -8.81 27.78
CA LEU A 145 -10.50 -7.45 27.97
C LEU A 145 -11.47 -6.58 28.78
N ILE A 146 -12.77 -6.63 28.48
CA ILE A 146 -13.77 -5.88 29.24
C ILE A 146 -13.85 -6.38 30.68
N ASN A 147 -13.75 -7.70 30.88
CA ASN A 147 -13.83 -8.31 32.21
C ASN A 147 -12.61 -8.01 33.09
N SER A 148 -11.45 -7.69 32.51
CA SER A 148 -10.27 -7.29 33.29
C SER A 148 -10.37 -5.88 33.89
N ILE A 149 -11.39 -5.09 33.53
CA ILE A 149 -11.58 -3.73 34.02
C ILE A 149 -12.52 -3.73 35.22
N GLU A 150 -12.03 -3.28 36.38
CA GLU A 150 -12.83 -3.30 37.61
C GLU A 150 -13.97 -2.26 37.57
N ASN A 151 -13.66 -1.05 37.10
CA ASN A 151 -14.59 0.08 37.07
C ASN A 151 -15.83 -0.22 36.19
N LYS A 152 -17.01 -0.30 36.83
CA LYS A 152 -18.28 -0.62 36.16
C LYS A 152 -18.66 0.40 35.08
N ARG A 153 -18.39 1.70 35.30
CA ARG A 153 -18.74 2.76 34.36
C ARG A 153 -17.96 2.61 33.05
N VAL A 154 -16.66 2.34 33.15
CA VAL A 154 -15.79 2.08 31.99
C VAL A 154 -16.25 0.81 31.27
N ARG A 155 -16.54 -0.27 32.01
CA ARG A 155 -17.07 -1.51 31.42
C ARG A 155 -18.36 -1.28 30.63
N TYR A 156 -19.34 -0.58 31.18
CA TYR A 156 -20.59 -0.31 30.48
C TYR A 156 -20.36 0.52 29.21
N PHE A 157 -19.45 1.49 29.25
CA PHE A 157 -19.06 2.25 28.05
C PHE A 157 -18.43 1.36 26.97
N LEU A 158 -17.51 0.46 27.33
CA LEU A 158 -16.91 -0.46 26.37
C LEU A 158 -17.92 -1.45 25.80
N GLN A 159 -18.83 -1.96 26.63
CA GLN A 159 -19.92 -2.81 26.18
C GLN A 159 -20.81 -2.09 25.17
N SER A 160 -21.09 -0.79 25.36
CA SER A 160 -21.88 -0.02 24.39
C SER A 160 -21.16 0.22 23.05
N GLN A 161 -19.83 0.03 22.99
CA GLN A 161 -19.08 0.10 21.73
C GLN A 161 -19.15 -1.18 20.90
N LYS A 162 -19.71 -2.28 21.43
CA LYS A 162 -19.96 -3.50 20.64
C LYS A 162 -21.23 -3.31 19.79
N LEU A 163 -21.07 -2.95 18.53
CA LEU A 163 -22.20 -2.73 17.62
C LEU A 163 -22.56 -3.99 16.82
N ASP A 164 -23.83 -4.39 16.87
CA ASP A 164 -24.32 -5.61 16.22
C ASP A 164 -24.20 -5.60 14.69
N ARG A 165 -24.24 -4.43 14.05
CA ARG A 165 -24.07 -4.32 12.59
C ARG A 165 -22.75 -4.93 12.10
N TYR A 166 -21.70 -4.88 12.92
CA TYR A 166 -20.36 -5.39 12.57
C TYR A 166 -20.20 -6.90 12.76
N ARG A 167 -21.29 -7.62 13.08
CA ARG A 167 -21.32 -9.08 12.93
C ARG A 167 -21.21 -9.49 11.46
N LEU A 168 -21.69 -8.64 10.54
CA LEU A 168 -21.65 -8.87 9.09
C LEU A 168 -20.28 -8.45 8.50
N PRO A 169 -19.62 -9.30 7.69
CA PRO A 169 -18.31 -9.01 7.10
C PRO A 169 -18.32 -7.76 6.21
N VAL A 170 -19.36 -7.59 5.39
CA VAL A 170 -19.52 -6.43 4.50
C VAL A 170 -19.59 -5.11 5.27
N GLU A 171 -20.28 -5.10 6.42
CA GLU A 171 -20.34 -3.92 7.29
C GLU A 171 -19.00 -3.66 7.98
N ARG A 172 -18.25 -4.71 8.36
CA ARG A 172 -16.88 -4.56 8.88
C ARG A 172 -15.96 -3.93 7.84
N GLN A 173 -15.96 -4.46 6.62
CA GLN A 173 -15.20 -3.93 5.50
C GLN A 173 -15.49 -2.45 5.28
N ALA A 174 -16.76 -2.11 5.04
CA ALA A 174 -17.17 -0.73 4.78
C ALA A 174 -16.89 0.20 5.97
N GLY A 175 -16.99 -0.32 7.20
CA GLY A 175 -16.61 0.37 8.43
C GLY A 175 -15.11 0.69 8.46
N ARG A 176 -14.26 -0.32 8.27
CA ARG A 176 -12.80 -0.19 8.26
C ARG A 176 -12.34 0.77 7.16
N GLU A 177 -12.85 0.65 5.95
CA GLU A 177 -12.49 1.54 4.83
C GLU A 177 -12.83 3.01 5.12
N ARG A 178 -14.03 3.27 5.67
CA ARG A 178 -14.41 4.64 6.07
C ARG A 178 -13.55 5.17 7.20
N TYR A 179 -13.20 4.31 8.16
CA TYR A 179 -12.36 4.68 9.29
C TYR A 179 -10.93 4.97 8.86
N GLN A 180 -10.34 4.12 8.01
CA GLN A 180 -9.00 4.28 7.48
C GLN A 180 -8.81 5.62 6.74
N ARG A 181 -9.85 6.11 6.03
CA ARG A 181 -9.80 7.41 5.34
C ARG A 181 -9.54 8.59 6.28
N GLN A 182 -9.85 8.46 7.57
CA GLN A 182 -9.59 9.52 8.55
C GLN A 182 -8.09 9.69 8.83
N PHE A 183 -7.29 8.66 8.55
CA PHE A 183 -5.85 8.61 8.84
C PHE A 183 -5.00 8.52 7.57
N VAL A 184 -5.57 8.84 6.40
CA VAL A 184 -4.88 8.70 5.10
C VAL A 184 -3.60 9.54 5.01
N ASN A 185 -3.57 10.66 5.72
CA ASN A 185 -2.43 11.58 5.74
C ASN A 185 -1.45 11.28 6.87
N ASP A 186 -1.78 10.39 7.81
CA ASP A 186 -0.95 10.07 8.96
C ASP A 186 0.08 8.99 8.64
N HIS A 187 1.22 9.06 9.31
CA HIS A 187 2.34 8.14 9.12
C HIS A 187 2.52 7.32 10.37
N PHE A 188 1.95 6.12 10.40
CA PHE A 188 1.93 5.31 11.62
C PHE A 188 2.31 3.86 11.36
N HIS A 189 2.73 3.50 10.15
CA HIS A 189 3.06 2.12 9.82
C HIS A 189 4.43 1.73 10.39
N THR A 190 4.50 0.54 10.97
CA THR A 190 5.69 -0.06 11.57
C THR A 190 5.60 -1.57 11.42
N ALA A 191 6.71 -2.27 11.62
CA ALA A 191 6.78 -3.73 11.58
C ALA A 191 7.83 -4.27 12.54
N GLU A 192 7.70 -5.55 12.86
CA GLU A 192 8.72 -6.32 13.54
C GLU A 192 9.41 -7.25 12.54
N PHE A 193 10.74 -7.28 12.58
CA PHE A 193 11.53 -8.15 11.73
C PHE A 193 11.67 -9.52 12.39
N PRO A 194 11.45 -10.62 11.64
CA PRO A 194 11.55 -11.96 12.19
C PRO A 194 12.99 -12.34 12.52
N GLU A 195 13.19 -12.93 13.69
CA GLU A 195 14.48 -13.47 14.13
C GLU A 195 14.56 -14.99 13.93
N THR A 196 13.43 -15.69 14.09
CA THR A 196 13.32 -17.14 13.90
C THR A 196 12.40 -17.52 12.75
N LEU A 197 12.46 -18.78 12.29
CA LEU A 197 11.59 -19.27 11.23
C LEU A 197 10.11 -19.23 11.60
N SER A 198 9.79 -19.47 12.88
CA SER A 198 8.42 -19.32 13.40
C SER A 198 7.96 -17.86 13.27
N ASP A 199 8.82 -16.92 13.63
CA ASP A 199 8.53 -15.50 13.50
C ASP A 199 8.35 -15.10 12.05
N LEU A 200 9.15 -15.65 11.12
CA LEU A 200 9.00 -15.36 9.69
C LEU A 200 7.58 -15.69 9.21
N LYS A 201 7.04 -16.86 9.56
CA LYS A 201 5.67 -17.25 9.17
C LYS A 201 4.61 -16.32 9.78
N VAL A 202 4.84 -15.87 11.00
CA VAL A 202 3.90 -15.02 11.74
C VAL A 202 3.99 -13.56 11.27
N LEU A 203 5.17 -12.99 11.17
CA LEU A 203 5.41 -11.56 10.92
C LEU A 203 5.53 -11.19 9.44
N TYR A 204 5.64 -12.17 8.53
CA TYR A 204 5.81 -11.92 7.10
C TYR A 204 4.73 -10.99 6.50
N SER A 205 3.45 -11.24 6.76
CA SER A 205 2.37 -10.45 6.14
C SER A 205 2.35 -8.98 6.60
N PRO A 206 2.46 -8.67 7.91
CA PRO A 206 2.67 -7.31 8.39
C PRO A 206 3.95 -6.67 7.84
N LEU A 207 5.07 -7.40 7.82
CA LEU A 207 6.35 -6.90 7.33
C LEU A 207 6.27 -6.54 5.84
N LYS A 208 5.70 -7.43 5.02
CA LYS A 208 5.47 -7.18 3.59
C LYS A 208 4.59 -5.96 3.38
N SER A 209 3.49 -5.85 4.14
CA SER A 209 2.57 -4.71 4.05
C SER A 209 3.26 -3.39 4.45
N PHE A 210 4.12 -3.42 5.47
CA PHE A 210 4.95 -2.28 5.88
C PHE A 210 5.94 -1.87 4.79
N ILE A 211 6.67 -2.81 4.20
CA ILE A 211 7.63 -2.52 3.12
C ILE A 211 6.90 -1.93 1.90
N LEU A 212 5.81 -2.54 1.46
CA LEU A 212 5.03 -2.06 0.31
C LEU A 212 4.46 -0.66 0.56
N HIS A 213 4.00 -0.37 1.79
CA HIS A 213 3.57 0.97 2.15
C HIS A 213 4.70 1.99 1.97
N ARG A 214 5.91 1.68 2.46
CA ARG A 214 7.07 2.59 2.34
C ARG A 214 7.49 2.79 0.88
N VAL A 215 7.46 1.72 0.08
CA VAL A 215 7.72 1.78 -1.37
C VAL A 215 6.71 2.70 -2.06
N GLY A 216 5.41 2.51 -1.81
CA GLY A 216 4.35 3.32 -2.42
C GLY A 216 4.43 4.81 -2.06
N ARG A 217 4.93 5.14 -0.85
CA ARG A 217 5.15 6.54 -0.42
C ARG A 217 6.50 7.12 -0.83
N ARG A 218 7.40 6.31 -1.39
CA ARG A 218 8.79 6.71 -1.68
C ARG A 218 9.50 7.28 -0.44
N ALA A 219 9.26 6.67 0.72
CA ALA A 219 9.87 7.07 1.99
C ALA A 219 11.40 6.83 1.98
N ASP A 220 12.14 7.53 2.84
CA ASP A 220 13.55 7.22 3.07
C ASP A 220 13.68 5.87 3.76
N ASN A 221 14.38 4.91 3.15
CA ASN A 221 14.49 3.56 3.68
C ASN A 221 15.87 3.23 4.26
N THR A 222 16.76 4.22 4.38
CA THR A 222 18.15 4.02 4.80
C THR A 222 18.25 3.28 6.14
N ASN A 223 17.34 3.54 7.05
CA ASN A 223 17.33 2.97 8.40
C ASN A 223 16.89 1.50 8.47
N ILE A 224 16.11 1.01 7.50
CA ILE A 224 15.63 -0.38 7.46
C ILE A 224 16.50 -1.29 6.55
N ILE A 225 17.41 -0.71 5.75
CA ILE A 225 18.36 -1.48 4.93
C ILE A 225 19.20 -2.47 5.77
N PRO A 226 19.74 -2.11 6.95
CA PRO A 226 20.49 -3.06 7.78
C PRO A 226 19.66 -4.27 8.20
N GLU A 227 18.41 -4.04 8.60
CA GLU A 227 17.48 -5.09 9.03
C GLU A 227 17.09 -6.01 7.86
N LEU A 228 16.83 -5.45 6.67
CA LEU A 228 16.57 -6.22 5.46
C LEU A 228 17.79 -7.03 5.02
N SER A 229 18.99 -6.46 5.14
CA SER A 229 20.24 -7.15 4.83
C SER A 229 20.46 -8.34 5.77
N ALA A 230 20.21 -8.16 7.06
CA ALA A 230 20.29 -9.23 8.06
C ALA A 230 19.26 -10.35 7.78
N LEU A 231 18.01 -9.98 7.46
CA LEU A 231 16.95 -10.93 7.13
C LEU A 231 17.30 -11.75 5.88
N VAL A 232 17.79 -11.11 4.81
CA VAL A 232 18.15 -11.82 3.58
C VAL A 232 19.38 -12.73 3.79
N ALA A 233 20.34 -12.30 4.61
CA ALA A 233 21.51 -13.10 4.95
C ALA A 233 21.21 -14.31 5.85
N ASN A 234 20.05 -14.35 6.51
CA ASN A 234 19.69 -15.43 7.43
C ASN A 234 19.54 -16.77 6.69
N LYS A 235 20.40 -17.73 7.03
CA LYS A 235 20.43 -19.06 6.39
C LYS A 235 19.21 -19.91 6.74
N GLU A 236 18.59 -19.71 7.89
CA GLU A 236 17.42 -20.49 8.33
C GLU A 236 16.16 -20.13 7.53
N PHE A 237 16.13 -18.93 6.93
CA PHE A 237 14.99 -18.46 6.15
C PHE A 237 15.02 -18.96 4.71
N LYS A 238 16.20 -19.36 4.21
CA LYS A 238 16.38 -19.85 2.84
C LYS A 238 15.42 -21.00 2.50
N GLY A 239 14.90 -20.98 1.28
CA GLY A 239 13.95 -22.00 0.80
C GLY A 239 12.49 -21.74 1.17
N ASN A 240 12.20 -20.67 1.93
CA ASN A 240 10.83 -20.26 2.23
C ASN A 240 10.36 -19.19 1.24
N ARG A 241 9.10 -19.28 0.80
CA ARG A 241 8.47 -18.30 -0.08
C ARG A 241 8.48 -16.90 0.51
N GLU A 242 8.24 -16.77 1.82
CA GLU A 242 8.24 -15.50 2.53
C GLU A 242 9.61 -14.80 2.43
N HIS A 243 10.71 -15.56 2.54
CA HIS A 243 12.07 -15.04 2.40
C HIS A 243 12.33 -14.55 0.98
N LEU A 244 11.96 -15.35 -0.02
CA LEU A 244 12.06 -14.98 -1.44
C LEU A 244 11.34 -13.65 -1.71
N GLU A 245 10.09 -13.52 -1.28
CA GLU A 245 9.29 -12.35 -1.60
C GLU A 245 9.83 -11.06 -0.95
N ILE A 246 10.32 -11.12 0.30
CA ILE A 246 10.97 -9.97 0.94
C ILE A 246 12.28 -9.61 0.22
N MET A 247 13.06 -10.62 -0.18
CA MET A 247 14.29 -10.43 -0.94
C MET A 247 14.04 -9.77 -2.30
N VAL A 248 12.97 -10.14 -3.01
CA VAL A 248 12.56 -9.50 -4.26
C VAL A 248 12.19 -8.03 -4.03
N LEU A 249 11.43 -7.71 -2.99
CA LEU A 249 11.11 -6.31 -2.67
C LEU A 249 12.36 -5.50 -2.36
N PHE A 250 13.30 -6.10 -1.61
CA PHE A 250 14.56 -5.46 -1.26
C PHE A 250 15.40 -5.15 -2.50
N ALA A 251 15.52 -6.11 -3.43
CA ALA A 251 16.24 -5.91 -4.69
C ALA A 251 15.57 -4.89 -5.61
N ALA A 252 14.25 -4.93 -5.75
CA ALA A 252 13.53 -4.09 -6.71
C ALA A 252 13.47 -2.62 -6.28
N PHE A 253 13.17 -2.35 -5.00
CA PHE A 253 12.70 -1.01 -4.61
C PHE A 253 13.70 -0.18 -3.80
N PHE A 254 14.77 -0.78 -3.29
CA PHE A 254 15.72 -0.08 -2.42
C PHE A 254 16.96 0.37 -3.20
N ASP A 255 17.42 1.59 -2.91
CA ASP A 255 18.72 2.08 -3.39
C ASP A 255 19.81 1.52 -2.49
N LEU A 256 20.62 0.59 -3.02
CA LEU A 256 21.64 -0.13 -2.28
C LEU A 256 23.03 0.37 -2.65
N GLU A 257 23.91 0.46 -1.66
CA GLU A 257 25.34 0.62 -1.91
C GLU A 257 25.95 -0.62 -2.59
N GLU A 258 27.09 -0.44 -3.24
CA GLU A 258 27.73 -1.51 -4.03
C GLU A 258 27.99 -2.79 -3.22
N LYS A 259 28.40 -2.63 -1.94
CA LYS A 259 28.64 -3.77 -1.05
C LYS A 259 27.35 -4.55 -0.77
N THR A 260 26.30 -3.86 -0.31
CA THR A 260 24.99 -4.47 -0.04
C THR A 260 24.40 -5.11 -1.29
N HIS A 261 24.53 -4.47 -2.45
CA HIS A 261 24.08 -5.03 -3.73
C HIS A 261 24.79 -6.35 -4.06
N LYS A 262 26.12 -6.42 -3.89
CA LYS A 262 26.89 -7.65 -4.12
C LYS A 262 26.49 -8.77 -3.16
N GLU A 263 26.28 -8.44 -1.88
CA GLU A 263 25.82 -9.40 -0.88
C GLU A 263 24.42 -9.92 -1.20
N LEU A 264 23.49 -9.03 -1.58
CA LEU A 264 22.14 -9.38 -2.00
C LEU A 264 22.14 -10.28 -3.23
N SER A 265 22.91 -9.94 -4.27
CA SER A 265 23.04 -10.77 -5.48
C SER A 265 23.55 -12.17 -5.17
N ARG A 266 24.55 -12.30 -4.29
CA ARG A 266 25.02 -13.60 -3.81
C ARG A 266 23.88 -14.38 -3.13
N HIS A 267 23.18 -13.76 -2.18
CA HIS A 267 22.09 -14.43 -1.46
C HIS A 267 20.92 -14.80 -2.37
N PHE A 268 20.59 -13.96 -3.34
CA PHE A 268 19.56 -14.21 -4.33
C PHE A 268 19.87 -15.46 -5.17
N ASN A 269 21.08 -15.54 -5.72
CA ASN A 269 21.46 -16.68 -6.56
C ASN A 269 21.72 -17.96 -5.76
N ASP A 270 22.16 -17.84 -4.50
CA ASP A 270 22.18 -18.98 -3.57
C ASP A 270 20.77 -19.56 -3.37
N VAL A 271 19.75 -18.70 -3.18
CA VAL A 271 18.36 -19.15 -2.99
C VAL A 271 17.80 -19.69 -4.30
N ARG A 272 18.07 -19.03 -5.44
CA ARG A 272 17.68 -19.50 -6.78
C ARG A 272 18.09 -20.94 -7.08
N THR A 273 19.30 -21.32 -6.65
CA THR A 273 19.85 -22.65 -6.91
C THR A 273 19.48 -23.69 -5.86
N SER A 274 19.06 -23.27 -4.66
CA SER A 274 18.77 -24.18 -3.54
C SER A 274 17.27 -24.38 -3.27
N MET A 275 16.42 -23.43 -3.66
CA MET A 275 14.97 -23.50 -3.46
C MET A 275 14.31 -24.26 -4.64
N PRO A 276 13.56 -25.34 -4.37
CA PRO A 276 12.74 -25.99 -5.39
C PRO A 276 11.73 -25.01 -6.00
N GLU A 277 11.48 -25.13 -7.30
CA GLU A 277 10.48 -24.32 -8.02
C GLU A 277 10.69 -22.80 -7.87
N PHE A 278 11.93 -22.36 -7.60
CA PHE A 278 12.26 -20.95 -7.39
C PHE A 278 11.72 -20.04 -8.50
N VAL A 279 11.94 -20.42 -9.76
CA VAL A 279 11.57 -19.60 -10.92
C VAL A 279 10.05 -19.41 -10.98
N GLU A 280 9.28 -20.44 -10.71
CA GLU A 280 7.82 -20.37 -10.67
C GLU A 280 7.35 -19.43 -9.54
N HIS A 281 7.85 -19.64 -8.32
CA HIS A 281 7.53 -18.77 -7.18
C HIS A 281 7.94 -17.31 -7.40
N PHE A 282 9.09 -17.08 -8.03
CA PHE A 282 9.57 -15.75 -8.37
C PHE A 282 8.64 -15.08 -9.38
N LEU A 283 8.35 -15.74 -10.50
CA LEU A 283 7.50 -15.17 -11.56
C LEU A 283 6.07 -14.94 -11.08
N ASP A 284 5.52 -15.84 -10.26
CA ASP A 284 4.22 -15.64 -9.61
C ASP A 284 4.23 -14.37 -8.76
N TYR A 285 5.33 -14.12 -8.04
CA TYR A 285 5.43 -12.93 -7.21
C TYR A 285 5.61 -11.65 -8.04
N ILE A 286 6.41 -11.67 -9.10
CA ILE A 286 6.51 -10.56 -10.06
C ILE A 286 5.14 -10.23 -10.66
N LEU A 287 4.38 -11.25 -11.07
CA LEU A 287 3.03 -11.08 -11.56
C LEU A 287 2.09 -10.49 -10.50
N GLN A 288 2.21 -10.92 -9.25
CA GLN A 288 1.47 -10.30 -8.14
C GLN A 288 1.82 -8.81 -8.02
N LEU A 289 3.11 -8.44 -8.07
CA LEU A 289 3.55 -7.04 -7.99
C LEU A 289 3.01 -6.20 -9.15
N HIS A 290 3.01 -6.71 -10.38
CA HIS A 290 2.41 -6.02 -11.52
C HIS A 290 0.91 -5.74 -11.37
N ASN A 291 0.18 -6.60 -10.66
CA ASN A 291 -1.26 -6.48 -10.47
C ASN A 291 -1.65 -5.61 -9.27
N ARG A 292 -0.66 -5.13 -8.48
CA ARG A 292 -0.93 -4.28 -7.32
C ARG A 292 -1.14 -2.82 -7.74
N PRO A 293 -2.21 -2.16 -7.26
CA PRO A 293 -2.46 -0.75 -7.56
C PRO A 293 -1.61 0.22 -6.71
N ASP A 294 -1.05 -0.25 -5.59
CA ASP A 294 -0.31 0.54 -4.61
C ASP A 294 1.20 0.55 -4.81
N VAL A 295 1.72 -0.28 -5.71
CA VAL A 295 3.15 -0.41 -6.03
C VAL A 295 3.33 -0.51 -7.52
N ASP A 296 4.27 0.27 -8.06
CA ASP A 296 4.60 0.27 -9.48
C ASP A 296 5.94 -0.43 -9.71
N LEU A 297 5.94 -1.64 -10.28
CA LEU A 297 7.16 -2.32 -10.75
C LEU A 297 7.62 -1.66 -12.06
N ASP A 298 8.22 -0.48 -11.92
CA ASP A 298 8.70 0.35 -13.01
C ASP A 298 9.98 -0.20 -13.67
N PRO A 299 10.42 0.35 -14.82
CA PRO A 299 11.62 -0.13 -15.50
C PRO A 299 12.88 -0.05 -14.62
N ARG A 300 12.95 0.94 -13.71
CA ARG A 300 14.11 1.06 -12.79
C ARG A 300 14.10 -0.08 -11.78
N ALA A 301 12.95 -0.39 -11.21
CA ALA A 301 12.79 -1.47 -10.25
C ALA A 301 13.08 -2.85 -10.89
N ASP A 302 12.59 -3.09 -12.10
CA ASP A 302 12.83 -4.35 -12.80
C ASP A 302 14.28 -4.49 -13.29
N LEU A 303 14.93 -3.39 -13.72
CA LEU A 303 16.37 -3.39 -14.02
C LEU A 303 17.24 -3.64 -12.78
N ARG A 304 16.84 -3.18 -11.59
CA ARG A 304 17.54 -3.53 -10.34
C ARG A 304 17.43 -5.02 -10.03
N LEU A 305 16.26 -5.62 -10.29
CA LEU A 305 16.11 -7.08 -10.20
C LEU A 305 17.02 -7.80 -11.20
N SER A 306 17.03 -7.36 -12.46
CA SER A 306 17.94 -7.90 -13.49
C SER A 306 19.42 -7.84 -13.04
N ALA A 307 19.81 -6.77 -12.34
CA ALA A 307 21.17 -6.58 -11.85
C ALA A 307 21.59 -7.54 -10.73
N VAL A 308 20.65 -8.08 -9.96
CA VAL A 308 20.96 -9.10 -8.93
C VAL A 308 20.98 -10.52 -9.49
N VAL A 309 20.34 -10.77 -10.64
CA VAL A 309 20.26 -12.07 -11.29
C VAL A 309 21.59 -12.44 -11.95
N ASP A 310 22.13 -13.62 -11.60
CA ASP A 310 23.28 -14.18 -12.30
C ASP A 310 22.85 -14.77 -13.65
N LYS A 311 23.24 -14.10 -14.74
CA LYS A 311 22.89 -14.50 -16.11
C LYS A 311 23.75 -15.65 -16.65
N SER A 312 24.73 -16.14 -15.87
CA SER A 312 25.48 -17.34 -16.24
C SER A 312 24.73 -18.65 -15.96
N ILE A 313 23.69 -18.60 -15.11
CA ILE A 313 22.83 -19.75 -14.79
C ILE A 313 21.79 -19.90 -15.91
N GLU A 314 21.82 -21.04 -16.62
CA GLU A 314 20.91 -21.33 -17.73
C GLU A 314 19.55 -21.83 -17.23
N ASP A 315 18.61 -20.92 -17.04
CA ASP A 315 17.21 -21.22 -16.74
C ASP A 315 16.27 -20.15 -17.34
N ASP A 316 14.96 -20.33 -17.17
CA ASP A 316 13.93 -19.42 -17.66
C ASP A 316 14.04 -18.00 -17.06
N LEU A 317 14.63 -17.85 -15.87
CA LEU A 317 14.82 -16.54 -15.23
C LEU A 317 15.90 -15.72 -15.93
N ARG A 318 17.00 -16.36 -16.36
CA ARG A 318 18.01 -15.71 -17.21
C ARG A 318 17.34 -15.19 -18.47
N ASP A 319 16.67 -16.09 -19.19
CA ASP A 319 16.03 -15.78 -20.46
C ASP A 319 15.00 -14.65 -20.30
N TYR A 320 14.22 -14.65 -19.21
CA TYR A 320 13.29 -13.57 -18.88
C TYR A 320 13.99 -12.22 -18.73
N TYR A 321 15.06 -12.16 -17.91
CA TYR A 321 15.73 -10.88 -17.64
C TYR A 321 16.60 -10.38 -18.78
N GLU A 322 17.12 -11.26 -19.64
CA GLU A 322 17.72 -10.85 -20.92
C GLU A 322 16.71 -10.15 -21.83
N LEU A 323 15.47 -10.66 -21.89
CA LEU A 323 14.40 -9.97 -22.61
C LEU A 323 14.04 -8.63 -21.94
N MET A 324 13.87 -8.61 -20.61
CA MET A 324 13.51 -7.38 -19.90
C MET A 324 14.58 -6.30 -20.09
N ASP A 325 15.87 -6.64 -20.08
CA ASP A 325 16.95 -5.69 -20.40
C ASP A 325 16.79 -5.05 -21.78
N ILE A 326 16.45 -5.86 -22.79
CA ILE A 326 16.22 -5.36 -24.16
C ILE A 326 15.03 -4.41 -24.17
N VAL A 327 13.91 -4.82 -23.57
CA VAL A 327 12.67 -4.02 -23.52
C VAL A 327 12.89 -2.70 -22.79
N HIS A 328 13.57 -2.73 -21.64
CA HIS A 328 13.82 -1.53 -20.83
C HIS A 328 14.88 -0.62 -21.43
N THR A 329 15.94 -1.16 -22.05
CA THR A 329 17.04 -0.36 -22.60
C THR A 329 16.70 0.22 -23.97
N LYS A 330 16.11 -0.57 -24.87
CA LYS A 330 15.76 -0.11 -26.23
C LYS A 330 14.39 0.54 -26.31
N GLY A 331 13.52 0.22 -25.36
CA GLY A 331 12.13 0.68 -25.31
C GLY A 331 11.19 -0.22 -26.10
N TYR A 332 9.99 -0.44 -25.56
CA TYR A 332 8.94 -1.27 -26.17
C TYR A 332 8.43 -0.75 -27.54
N ILE A 333 8.76 0.49 -27.92
CA ILE A 333 8.41 1.06 -29.22
C ILE A 333 9.38 0.66 -30.34
N ASN A 334 10.55 0.13 -29.99
CA ASN A 334 11.60 -0.25 -30.92
C ASN A 334 11.29 -1.62 -31.58
N GLU A 335 11.53 -1.74 -32.89
CA GLU A 335 11.27 -2.98 -33.65
C GLU A 335 12.10 -4.17 -33.13
N GLU A 336 13.37 -3.95 -32.74
CA GLU A 336 14.21 -5.01 -32.19
C GLU A 336 13.67 -5.54 -30.85
N ALA A 337 13.09 -4.67 -30.03
CA ALA A 337 12.44 -5.08 -28.80
C ALA A 337 11.15 -5.86 -29.08
N GLN A 338 10.36 -5.45 -30.07
CA GLN A 338 9.14 -6.16 -30.49
C GLN A 338 9.46 -7.55 -31.03
N ASP A 339 10.50 -7.67 -31.86
CA ASP A 339 10.97 -8.94 -32.39
C ASP A 339 11.52 -9.86 -31.28
N ALA A 340 12.26 -9.32 -30.32
CA ALA A 340 12.72 -10.07 -29.16
C ALA A 340 11.55 -10.59 -28.31
N VAL A 341 10.55 -9.75 -28.04
CA VAL A 341 9.32 -10.15 -27.33
C VAL A 341 8.60 -11.25 -28.10
N LYS A 342 8.45 -11.11 -29.42
CA LYS A 342 7.80 -12.12 -30.27
C LYS A 342 8.55 -13.45 -30.26
N ALA A 343 9.87 -13.42 -30.45
CA ALA A 343 10.71 -14.61 -30.43
C ALA A 343 10.65 -15.30 -29.07
N PHE A 344 10.70 -14.53 -27.97
CA PHE A 344 10.56 -15.05 -26.62
C PHE A 344 9.20 -15.71 -26.41
N TYR A 345 8.12 -15.01 -26.76
CA TYR A 345 6.74 -15.42 -26.48
C TYR A 345 6.38 -16.79 -27.08
N VAL A 346 6.87 -17.05 -28.30
CA VAL A 346 6.60 -18.30 -29.04
C VAL A 346 7.30 -19.52 -28.41
N ARG A 347 8.36 -19.32 -27.61
CA ARG A 347 9.09 -20.41 -26.94
C ARG A 347 8.31 -21.02 -25.79
N TYR A 348 7.38 -20.27 -25.20
CA TYR A 348 6.63 -20.70 -24.02
C TYR A 348 5.16 -20.92 -24.39
N GLU A 349 4.60 -22.02 -23.91
CA GLU A 349 3.21 -22.38 -24.18
C GLU A 349 2.21 -21.40 -23.54
N GLY A 350 1.24 -20.93 -24.31
CA GLY A 350 -0.02 -20.30 -23.85
C GLY A 350 0.02 -19.52 -22.52
N LEU A 351 -0.80 -19.95 -21.55
CA LEU A 351 -1.07 -19.32 -20.25
C LEU A 351 0.10 -19.39 -19.24
N SER A 352 1.34 -19.57 -19.69
CA SER A 352 2.50 -19.61 -18.78
C SER A 352 2.65 -18.30 -18.00
N THR A 353 3.03 -18.41 -16.72
CA THR A 353 3.27 -17.26 -15.83
C THR A 353 4.33 -16.33 -16.41
N ILE A 354 5.40 -16.88 -16.99
CA ILE A 354 6.47 -16.09 -17.61
C ILE A 354 5.96 -15.20 -18.75
N ASN A 355 5.10 -15.73 -19.62
CA ASN A 355 4.49 -14.97 -20.70
C ASN A 355 3.49 -13.94 -20.17
N GLU A 356 2.81 -14.23 -19.05
CA GLU A 356 1.95 -13.24 -18.38
C GLU A 356 2.76 -12.09 -17.78
N CYS A 357 3.92 -12.35 -17.17
CA CYS A 357 4.84 -11.31 -16.71
C CYS A 357 5.25 -10.38 -17.87
N VAL A 358 5.69 -10.95 -19.00
CA VAL A 358 6.05 -10.16 -20.20
C VAL A 358 4.87 -9.31 -20.68
N ARG A 359 3.66 -9.88 -20.73
CA ARG A 359 2.44 -9.13 -21.11
C ARG A 359 2.18 -7.97 -20.16
N GLN A 360 2.28 -8.19 -18.85
CA GLN A 360 2.05 -7.15 -17.86
C GLN A 360 3.14 -6.07 -17.90
N THR A 361 4.41 -6.40 -18.12
CA THR A 361 5.48 -5.42 -18.31
C THR A 361 5.15 -4.48 -19.48
N ILE A 362 4.79 -5.03 -20.65
CA ILE A 362 4.41 -4.23 -21.82
C ILE A 362 3.13 -3.44 -21.58
N TYR A 363 2.11 -4.04 -20.96
CA TYR A 363 0.88 -3.32 -20.61
C TYR A 363 1.18 -2.13 -19.71
N ASN A 364 2.05 -2.29 -18.70
CA ASN A 364 2.40 -1.23 -17.76
C ASN A 364 3.14 -0.08 -18.43
N TYR A 365 3.91 -0.32 -19.49
CA TYR A 365 4.45 0.76 -20.33
C TYR A 365 3.34 1.61 -20.97
N PHE A 366 2.34 0.96 -21.56
CA PHE A 366 1.18 1.67 -22.11
C PHE A 366 0.38 2.39 -21.03
N ALA A 367 0.12 1.74 -19.90
CA ALA A 367 -0.64 2.29 -18.78
C ALA A 367 0.04 3.54 -18.23
N ARG A 368 1.35 3.48 -17.93
CA ARG A 368 2.12 4.63 -17.42
C ARG A 368 2.11 5.80 -18.39
N LEU A 369 2.28 5.55 -19.69
CA LEU A 369 2.22 6.65 -20.66
C LEU A 369 0.81 7.27 -20.67
N ILE A 370 -0.22 6.46 -20.88
CA ILE A 370 -1.59 6.93 -21.09
C ILE A 370 -2.19 7.59 -19.83
N ASP A 371 -1.91 7.05 -18.64
CA ASP A 371 -2.41 7.63 -17.39
C ASP A 371 -1.75 8.99 -17.08
N ASN A 372 -0.53 9.22 -17.58
CA ASN A 372 0.19 10.50 -17.43
C ASN A 372 -0.06 11.50 -18.57
N LEU A 373 -0.81 11.13 -19.62
CA LEU A 373 -1.14 12.06 -20.69
C LEU A 373 -2.16 13.12 -20.23
N GLU A 374 -1.86 14.37 -20.54
CA GLU A 374 -2.84 15.44 -20.41
C GLU A 374 -3.85 15.43 -21.56
N VAL A 375 -4.95 16.15 -21.38
CA VAL A 375 -6.02 16.15 -22.40
C VAL A 375 -5.60 16.86 -23.67
N GLU A 376 -4.69 17.83 -23.58
CA GLU A 376 -4.11 18.56 -24.70
C GLU A 376 -3.18 17.69 -25.56
N ASP A 377 -2.57 16.65 -24.98
CA ASP A 377 -1.58 15.77 -25.65
C ASP A 377 -2.22 14.54 -26.31
N TYR A 378 -3.51 14.59 -26.64
CA TYR A 378 -4.23 13.43 -27.19
C TYR A 378 -3.68 12.91 -28.53
N ALA A 379 -2.89 13.70 -29.25
CA ALA A 379 -2.20 13.25 -30.46
C ALA A 379 -1.14 12.20 -30.15
N GLU A 380 -0.44 12.30 -29.01
CA GLU A 380 0.54 11.30 -28.58
C GLU A 380 -0.15 9.95 -28.28
N TYR A 381 -1.35 10.00 -27.72
CA TYR A 381 -2.18 8.81 -27.55
C TYR A 381 -2.50 8.14 -28.89
N PHE A 382 -2.80 8.92 -29.94
CA PHE A 382 -3.06 8.34 -31.27
C PHE A 382 -1.82 7.66 -31.83
N GLU A 383 -0.66 8.28 -31.68
CA GLU A 383 0.61 7.72 -32.15
C GLU A 383 0.95 6.41 -31.41
N ILE A 384 0.88 6.39 -30.08
CA ILE A 384 1.22 5.18 -29.33
C ILE A 384 0.23 4.03 -29.56
N SER A 385 -1.05 4.34 -29.83
CA SER A 385 -2.06 3.32 -30.11
C SER A 385 -1.77 2.51 -31.38
N LYS A 386 -0.95 3.02 -32.29
CA LYS A 386 -0.49 2.28 -33.49
C LYS A 386 0.32 1.05 -33.14
N LEU A 387 0.87 0.98 -31.93
CA LEU A 387 1.58 -0.20 -31.43
C LEU A 387 0.63 -1.27 -30.85
N PHE A 388 -0.65 -0.95 -30.60
CA PHE A 388 -1.59 -1.92 -30.07
C PHE A 388 -1.74 -3.13 -31.01
N PRO A 389 -2.01 -2.98 -32.32
CA PRO A 389 -2.12 -4.13 -33.22
C PRO A 389 -0.88 -5.02 -33.22
N VAL A 390 0.32 -4.44 -33.09
CA VAL A 390 1.59 -5.19 -33.04
C VAL A 390 1.60 -6.11 -31.83
N TYR A 391 1.43 -5.56 -30.61
CA TYR A 391 1.45 -6.36 -29.39
C TYR A 391 0.22 -7.26 -29.23
N MET A 392 -0.96 -6.83 -29.68
CA MET A 392 -2.16 -7.67 -29.74
C MET A 392 -1.94 -8.88 -30.64
N SER A 393 -1.21 -8.71 -31.75
CA SER A 393 -0.84 -9.82 -32.64
C SER A 393 0.25 -10.72 -32.06
N ILE A 394 1.26 -10.15 -31.38
CA ILE A 394 2.32 -10.93 -30.73
C ILE A 394 1.73 -11.83 -29.65
N PHE A 395 0.89 -11.26 -28.78
CA PHE A 395 0.36 -11.99 -27.62
C PHE A 395 -0.90 -12.81 -27.91
N ALA A 396 -1.70 -12.43 -28.91
CA ALA A 396 -2.97 -13.08 -29.25
C ALA A 396 -3.87 -13.36 -28.00
N ASN A 397 -3.82 -12.49 -27.00
CA ASN A 397 -4.39 -12.73 -25.67
C ASN A 397 -5.60 -11.81 -25.42
N GLN A 398 -6.76 -12.41 -25.11
CA GLN A 398 -8.00 -11.66 -24.93
C GLN A 398 -7.98 -10.73 -23.70
N GLN A 399 -7.34 -11.16 -22.61
CA GLN A 399 -7.26 -10.36 -21.37
C GLN A 399 -6.43 -9.10 -21.60
N PHE A 400 -5.26 -9.22 -22.23
CA PHE A 400 -4.41 -8.09 -22.60
C PHE A 400 -5.17 -7.09 -23.50
N ASN A 401 -5.87 -7.58 -24.52
CA ASN A 401 -6.69 -6.74 -25.40
C ASN A 401 -7.80 -6.00 -24.62
N GLN A 402 -8.42 -6.68 -23.65
CA GLN A 402 -9.44 -6.09 -22.80
C GLN A 402 -8.85 -5.04 -21.83
N GLN A 403 -7.65 -5.25 -21.31
CA GLN A 403 -6.95 -4.27 -20.48
C GLN A 403 -6.63 -2.99 -21.29
N LEU A 404 -6.08 -3.12 -22.51
CA LEU A 404 -5.84 -1.99 -23.41
C LEU A 404 -7.12 -1.23 -23.76
N LYS A 405 -8.23 -1.95 -24.00
CA LYS A 405 -9.55 -1.36 -24.21
C LYS A 405 -10.00 -0.52 -23.01
N LEU A 406 -9.89 -1.06 -21.79
CA LEU A 406 -10.31 -0.35 -20.58
C LEU A 406 -9.47 0.89 -20.32
N LEU A 407 -8.15 0.80 -20.51
CA LEU A 407 -7.21 1.92 -20.44
C LEU A 407 -7.59 3.02 -21.44
N SER A 408 -7.75 2.64 -22.70
CA SER A 408 -8.15 3.53 -23.81
C SER A 408 -9.49 4.22 -23.57
N LEU A 409 -10.50 3.47 -23.11
CA LEU A 409 -11.82 4.03 -22.80
C LEU A 409 -11.78 5.00 -21.63
N ARG A 410 -10.92 4.78 -20.64
CA ARG A 410 -10.74 5.70 -19.51
C ARG A 410 -10.20 7.04 -19.98
N TYR A 411 -9.16 7.03 -20.81
CA TYR A 411 -8.56 8.23 -21.37
C TYR A 411 -9.51 8.97 -22.33
N VAL A 412 -10.18 8.26 -23.26
CA VAL A 412 -11.18 8.88 -24.15
C VAL A 412 -12.32 9.53 -23.37
N ARG A 413 -12.77 8.94 -22.25
CA ARG A 413 -13.77 9.60 -21.38
C ARG A 413 -13.22 10.88 -20.73
N LYS A 414 -11.93 10.96 -20.40
CA LYS A 414 -11.25 12.18 -19.92
C LYS A 414 -11.33 13.26 -21.02
N LEU A 415 -10.99 12.91 -22.26
CA LEU A 415 -11.03 13.82 -23.41
C LEU A 415 -12.44 14.34 -23.70
N LEU A 416 -13.45 13.46 -23.74
CA LEU A 416 -14.84 13.86 -24.04
C LEU A 416 -15.49 14.70 -22.93
N LYS A 417 -14.94 14.71 -21.71
CA LYS A 417 -15.34 15.64 -20.66
C LYS A 417 -14.76 17.03 -20.87
N ARG A 418 -13.53 17.14 -21.42
CA ARG A 418 -12.86 18.41 -21.71
C ARG A 418 -13.39 19.04 -23.00
N TYR A 419 -13.34 18.28 -24.10
CA TYR A 419 -13.76 18.72 -25.41
C TYR A 419 -15.24 18.42 -25.58
N THR A 420 -16.09 19.38 -25.21
CA THR A 420 -17.55 19.22 -25.25
C THR A 420 -18.18 19.81 -26.51
N ASP A 421 -17.49 20.73 -27.18
CA ASP A 421 -17.97 21.29 -28.44
C ASP A 421 -17.88 20.24 -29.55
N LYS A 422 -19.03 19.68 -29.90
CA LYS A 422 -19.15 18.66 -30.93
C LYS A 422 -18.74 19.14 -32.32
N ARG A 423 -18.66 20.45 -32.57
CA ARG A 423 -18.20 21.00 -33.86
C ARG A 423 -16.74 21.43 -33.81
N GLY A 424 -16.14 21.46 -32.62
CA GLY A 424 -14.74 21.79 -32.41
C GLY A 424 -13.82 20.78 -33.09
N LYS A 425 -12.65 21.27 -33.51
CA LYS A 425 -11.63 20.49 -34.20
C LYS A 425 -11.25 19.24 -33.39
N ASP A 426 -10.90 19.42 -32.12
CA ASP A 426 -10.40 18.33 -31.25
C ASP A 426 -11.45 17.23 -31.05
N TYR A 427 -12.72 17.61 -30.82
CA TYR A 427 -13.81 16.64 -30.68
C TYR A 427 -13.99 15.80 -31.95
N GLN A 428 -13.93 16.44 -33.13
CA GLN A 428 -14.06 15.74 -34.40
C GLN A 428 -12.88 14.82 -34.65
N ASP A 429 -11.67 15.23 -34.26
CA ASP A 429 -10.47 14.42 -34.41
C ASP A 429 -10.51 13.18 -33.51
N ILE A 430 -10.81 13.36 -32.22
CA ILE A 430 -11.05 12.26 -31.26
C ILE A 430 -12.15 11.33 -31.76
N LYS A 431 -13.27 11.88 -32.25
CA LYS A 431 -14.36 11.08 -32.79
C LYS A 431 -13.91 10.27 -33.99
N LYS A 432 -13.16 10.86 -34.92
CA LYS A 432 -12.66 10.18 -36.12
C LYS A 432 -11.72 9.04 -35.72
N PHE A 433 -10.75 9.33 -34.84
CA PHE A 433 -9.82 8.33 -34.33
C PHE A 433 -10.56 7.15 -33.68
N VAL A 434 -11.45 7.42 -32.70
CA VAL A 434 -12.21 6.35 -32.02
C VAL A 434 -13.09 5.58 -33.01
N SER A 435 -13.67 6.26 -34.00
CA SER A 435 -14.54 5.59 -34.98
C SER A 435 -13.77 4.64 -35.89
N THR A 436 -12.49 4.91 -36.17
CA THR A 436 -11.67 4.02 -37.00
C THR A 436 -10.91 3.03 -36.12
N ALA A 437 -9.99 3.54 -35.30
CA ALA A 437 -9.04 2.73 -34.55
C ALA A 437 -9.70 1.76 -33.56
N PHE A 438 -10.76 2.16 -32.82
CA PHE A 438 -11.37 1.25 -31.84
C PHE A 438 -12.19 0.14 -32.50
N GLN A 439 -12.65 0.35 -33.74
CA GLN A 439 -13.27 -0.72 -34.52
C GLN A 439 -12.19 -1.67 -35.05
N ASP A 440 -11.09 -1.13 -35.58
CA ASP A 440 -9.97 -1.91 -36.09
C ASP A 440 -9.31 -2.77 -34.99
N PHE A 441 -9.18 -2.23 -33.78
CA PHE A 441 -8.69 -2.97 -32.61
C PHE A 441 -9.72 -3.97 -32.05
N GLY A 442 -10.97 -3.94 -32.54
CA GLY A 442 -12.06 -4.75 -31.97
C GLY A 442 -12.50 -4.30 -30.57
N PHE A 443 -12.14 -3.10 -30.14
CA PHE A 443 -12.52 -2.55 -28.83
C PHE A 443 -14.01 -2.21 -28.77
N LEU A 444 -14.58 -1.67 -29.83
CA LEU A 444 -16.00 -1.31 -29.90
C LEU A 444 -16.59 -1.75 -31.24
N LYS A 445 -17.85 -2.19 -31.21
CA LYS A 445 -18.66 -2.37 -32.41
C LYS A 445 -19.12 -1.02 -32.95
N GLU A 446 -19.41 -0.96 -34.24
CA GLU A 446 -19.93 0.24 -34.92
C GLU A 446 -21.09 0.90 -34.15
N LYS A 447 -22.06 0.08 -33.68
CA LYS A 447 -23.21 0.59 -32.89
C LYS A 447 -22.78 1.26 -31.58
N GLU A 448 -21.80 0.70 -30.88
CA GLU A 448 -21.30 1.22 -29.60
C GLU A 448 -20.55 2.54 -29.80
N VAL A 449 -19.77 2.66 -30.89
CA VAL A 449 -19.12 3.91 -31.30
C VAL A 449 -20.18 4.98 -31.57
N VAL A 450 -21.21 4.68 -32.38
CA VAL A 450 -22.27 5.65 -32.68
C VAL A 450 -22.96 6.09 -31.39
N GLU A 451 -23.28 5.17 -30.48
CA GLU A 451 -23.88 5.51 -29.19
C GLU A 451 -23.01 6.39 -28.29
N MET A 452 -21.69 6.18 -28.28
CA MET A 452 -20.76 7.01 -27.51
C MET A 452 -20.81 8.49 -27.92
N PHE A 453 -20.98 8.78 -29.21
CA PHE A 453 -21.01 10.15 -29.74
C PHE A 453 -22.42 10.72 -29.95
N LYS A 454 -23.47 9.91 -29.78
CA LYS A 454 -24.88 10.37 -29.86
C LYS A 454 -25.13 11.50 -28.86
N THR A 455 -25.93 12.48 -29.28
CA THR A 455 -26.40 13.53 -28.37
C THR A 455 -27.53 12.97 -27.51
N ARG A 456 -27.31 12.84 -26.19
CA ARG A 456 -28.40 12.51 -25.26
C ARG A 456 -29.43 13.64 -25.32
N ARG A 457 -30.65 13.35 -25.80
CA ARG A 457 -31.78 14.29 -25.74
C ARG A 457 -32.03 14.65 -24.28
N LYS A 458 -32.18 15.95 -23.96
CA LYS A 458 -32.65 16.39 -22.63
C LYS A 458 -33.93 15.62 -22.31
N ARG A 459 -33.99 14.94 -21.16
CA ARG A 459 -35.26 14.42 -20.64
C ARG A 459 -36.20 15.62 -20.52
N LYS A 460 -37.33 15.59 -21.25
CA LYS A 460 -38.43 16.54 -21.02
C LYS A 460 -38.75 16.45 -19.53
N LYS A 461 -38.76 17.59 -18.82
CA LYS A 461 -39.35 17.66 -17.48
C LYS A 461 -40.77 17.10 -17.62
N THR A 462 -41.06 16.01 -16.94
CA THR A 462 -42.44 15.56 -16.75
C THR A 462 -43.15 16.75 -16.10
N ALA A 463 -44.18 17.27 -16.77
CA ALA A 463 -45.05 18.27 -16.15
C ALA A 463 -45.62 17.62 -14.88
N SER A 464 -45.50 18.33 -13.76
CA SER A 464 -45.97 17.94 -12.43
C SER A 464 -47.45 17.58 -12.43
#